data_AF-A0A9X8VBA2-F1
#
_entry.id   AF-A0A9X8VBA2-F1
#
_cell.length_a   1.000
_cell.length_b   1.000
_cell.length_c   1.000
_cell.angle_alpha   90.00
_cell.angle_beta   90.00
_cell.angle_gamma   90.00
#
_symmetry.space_group_name_H-M   'P 1'
#
loop_
_entity.id
_entity.type
_entity.pdbx_description
1 polymer ?
#
loop_
_entity_poly.entity_id
_entity_poly.type
_entity_poly.pdbx_seq_one_letter_code
_entity_poly.pdbx_strand_id
1 'polypeptide(L)' 'MPLVIVAGGVALLLLLMIRFKLNGFISLVLVALAVGIAQGMPVDKVIGSIKAGVGG' A
#
# COMPACT_ATOMS: atom_id res chain seq x y z
N MET A 1 3.77 12.84 -11.01
CA MET A 1 2.30 13.01 -10.93
C MET A 1 1.72 11.66 -10.49
N PRO A 2 0.81 11.59 -9.52
CA PRO A 2 0.54 10.44 -8.62
C PRO A 2 0.36 9.04 -9.26
N LEU A 3 -0.06 8.97 -10.53
CA LEU A 3 -0.30 7.71 -11.26
C LEU A 3 0.92 6.78 -11.33
N VAL A 4 2.13 7.31 -11.48
CA VAL A 4 3.35 6.48 -11.58
C VAL A 4 3.66 5.76 -10.26
N ILE A 5 3.45 6.45 -9.14
CA ILE A 5 3.67 5.90 -7.79
C ILE A 5 2.62 4.84 -7.48
N VAL A 6 1.36 5.09 -7.86
CA VAL A 6 0.28 4.11 -7.71
C VAL A 6 0.50 2.90 -8.60
N ALA A 7 0.88 3.08 -9.88
CA ALA A 7 1.18 1.99 -10.79
C ALA A 7 2.34 1.12 -10.29
N GLY A 8 3.41 1.75 -9.78
CA GLY A 8 4.51 1.06 -9.11
C GLY A 8 4.06 0.30 -7.86
N GLY A 9 3.18 0.90 -7.05
CA GLY A 9 2.57 0.26 -5.90
C GLY A 9 1.75 -0.99 -6.26
N VAL A 10 0.89 -0.90 -7.28
CA VAL A 10 0.08 -2.05 -7.73
C VAL A 10 0.98 -3.16 -8.28
N ALA A 11 2.01 -2.83 -9.06
CA ALA A 11 2.98 -3.82 -9.53
C ALA A 11 3.71 -4.51 -8.36
N LEU A 12 4.09 -3.73 -7.34
CA LEU A 12 4.74 -4.23 -6.13
C LEU A 12 3.79 -5.13 -5.31
N LEU A 13 2.52 -4.77 -5.18
CA LEU A 13 1.47 -5.60 -4.54
C LEU A 13 1.36 -6.98 -5.19
N LEU A 14 1.24 -6.99 -6.52
CA LEU A 14 1.13 -8.23 -7.28
C LEU A 14 2.41 -9.07 -7.12
N LEU A 15 3.58 -8.44 -7.16
CA LEU A 15 4.85 -9.11 -6.95
C LEU A 15 4.96 -9.74 -5.54
N LEU A 16 4.57 -9.01 -4.49
CA LEU A 16 4.58 -9.50 -3.11
C LEU A 16 3.58 -10.64 -2.90
N MET A 17 2.38 -10.54 -3.45
CA MET A 17 1.35 -11.58 -3.34
C MET A 17 1.76 -12.87 -4.07
N ILE A 18 2.33 -12.75 -5.28
CA ILE A 18 2.69 -13.90 -6.12
C ILE A 18 3.99 -14.55 -5.64
N ARG A 19 5.03 -13.77 -5.33
CA ARG A 19 6.37 -14.30 -5.02
C ARG A 19 6.52 -14.66 -3.54
N PHE A 20 6.09 -13.79 -2.62
CA PHE A 20 6.35 -14.00 -1.19
C PHE A 20 5.29 -14.85 -0.48
N LYS A 21 4.23 -15.29 -1.18
CA LYS A 21 3.07 -15.99 -0.59
C LYS A 21 2.53 -15.31 0.68
N LEU A 22 2.68 -13.98 0.78
CA LEU A 22 2.14 -13.22 1.89
C LEU A 22 0.64 -13.11 1.69
N ASN A 23 -0.12 -13.32 2.77
CA ASN A 23 -1.57 -13.13 2.77
C ASN A 23 -1.90 -11.76 2.14
N GLY A 24 -2.93 -11.69 1.29
CA GLY A 24 -3.28 -10.48 0.55
C GLY A 24 -3.46 -9.26 1.47
N PHE A 25 -3.91 -9.51 2.70
CA PHE A 25 -4.00 -8.51 3.77
C PHE A 25 -2.65 -7.89 4.16
N ILE A 26 -1.62 -8.71 4.39
CA ILE A 26 -0.27 -8.24 4.79
C ILE A 26 0.36 -7.45 3.65
N SER A 27 0.23 -7.97 2.42
CA SER A 27 0.69 -7.28 1.21
C SER A 27 -0.01 -5.92 1.06
N LEU A 28 -1.33 -5.86 1.30
CA LEU A 28 -2.12 -4.63 1.22
C LEU A 28 -1.64 -3.57 2.21
N VAL A 29 -1.42 -3.93 3.48
CA VAL A 29 -0.93 -3.00 4.51
C VAL A 29 0.47 -2.50 4.18
N LEU A 30 1.38 -3.40 3.80
CA LEU A 30 2.77 -3.07 3.52
C LEU A 30 2.88 -2.12 2.32
N VAL A 31 2.14 -2.39 1.25
CA VAL A 31 2.20 -1.51 0.08
C VAL A 31 1.40 -0.22 0.28
N ALA A 32 0.29 -0.22 1.02
CA ALA A 32 -0.40 1.02 1.36
C ALA A 32 0.50 1.97 2.17
N LEU A 33 1.31 1.43 3.09
CA LEU A 33 2.35 2.19 3.79
C LEU A 33 3.43 2.68 2.83
N ALA A 34 3.97 1.81 1.99
CA ALA A 34 5.03 2.16 1.04
C ALA A 34 4.59 3.23 0.03
N VAL A 35 3.39 3.09 -0.55
CA VAL A 35 2.79 4.04 -1.50
C VAL A 35 2.40 5.34 -0.80
N GLY A 36 1.86 5.27 0.42
CA GLY A 36 1.49 6.46 1.20
C GLY A 36 2.71 7.31 1.56
N ILE A 37 3.82 6.68 1.96
CA ILE A 37 5.10 7.35 2.18
C ILE A 37 5.65 7.91 0.87
N ALA A 38 5.65 7.13 -0.21
CA ALA A 38 6.14 7.57 -1.52
C ALA A 38 5.32 8.73 -2.11
N GLN A 39 4.04 8.84 -1.76
CA GLN A 39 3.17 9.96 -2.15
C GLN A 39 3.42 11.22 -1.30
N GLY A 40 4.25 11.15 -0.26
CA GLY A 40 4.53 12.28 0.63
C GLY A 40 3.38 12.61 1.57
N MET A 41 2.43 11.68 1.78
CA MET A 41 1.36 11.87 2.75
C MET A 41 1.93 11.75 4.17
N PRO A 42 1.47 12.61 5.12
CA PRO A 42 1.87 12.47 6.51
C PRO A 42 1.45 11.09 7.01
N VAL A 43 2.34 10.44 7.77
CA VAL A 43 2.17 9.05 8.23
C VAL A 43 0.84 8.87 8.97
N ASP A 44 0.41 9.86 9.74
CA ASP A 44 -0.92 9.91 10.37
C ASP A 44 -2.08 9.72 9.38
N LYS A 45 -2.05 10.40 8.23
CA LYS A 45 -3.09 10.25 7.20
C LYS A 45 -3.00 8.89 6.52
N VAL A 46 -1.80 8.38 6.27
CA VAL A 46 -1.60 7.06 5.67
C VAL A 46 -2.18 5.97 6.57
N ILE A 47 -1.85 6.00 7.87
CA ILE A 47 -2.39 5.05 8.85
C ILE A 47 -3.90 5.21 8.98
N GLY A 48 -4.43 6.44 9.00
CA GLY A 48 -5.87 6.71 9.00
C GLY A 48 -6.59 6.10 7.79
N SER A 49 -6.04 6.27 6.58
CA SER A 49 -6.59 5.67 5.35
C SER A 49 -6.52 4.14 5.35
N ILE A 50 -5.44 3.55 5.88
CA ILE A 50 -5.34 2.10 6.04
C ILE A 50 -6.38 1.61 7.05
N LYS A 51 -6.51 2.26 8.21
CA LYS A 51 -7.47 1.90 9.25
C LYS A 51 -8.91 2.00 8.75
N ALA A 52 -9.25 3.07 8.01
CA ALA A 52 -10.57 3.25 7.41
C ALA A 52 -10.85 2.24 6.28
N GLY A 53 -9.84 1.86 5.50
CA GLY A 53 -10.00 0.89 4.40
C GLY A 53 -10.01 -0.57 4.84
N VAL A 54 -9.31 -0.89 5.94
CA VAL A 54 -9.14 -2.26 6.45
C VAL A 54 -10.11 -2.61 7.58
N GLY A 55 -10.48 -1.63 8.41
CA GLY A 55 -11.25 -1.84 9.64
C GLY A 55 -12.53 -1.02 9.69
N GLY A 56 -13.39 -1.16 8.68
CA GLY A 56 -14.77 -0.67 8.75
C GLY A 56 -15.49 -1.13 10.01
#